data_AF-A0A9X4KE47-F1
#
_entry.id   AF-A0A9X4KE47-F1
#
_cell.length_a   1.000
_cell.length_b   1.000
_cell.length_c   1.000
_cell.angle_alpha   90.00
_cell.angle_beta   90.00
_cell.angle_gamma   90.00
#
_symmetry.space_group_name_H-M   'P 1'
#
loop_
_entity.id
_entity.type
_entity.pdbx_description
1 polymer ?
#
loop_
_entity_poly.entity_id
_entity_poly.type
_entity_poly.pdbx_seq_one_letter_code
_entity_poly.pdbx_strand_id
1 'polypeptide(L)'
;MFTGKANSMGSPFVDYRTPGDFSGAVTIIYGHYMKNGSMFASLAKHKKQSYYDAHPVMELYTPDGDYTIELFAGIIANGSIEFLRRDFDDDEDYLAYIETLKNASTFRSNVTVRADDRIVALITCSYEFSNARYAVFGKLVPHAEMKRP
;
A
#
# COMPACT_ATOMS: atom_id res chain seq x y z
N MET A 1 -0.69 16.00 16.10
CA MET A 1 -1.58 17.19 16.01
C MET A 1 -1.51 17.74 14.59
N PHE A 2 -2.57 17.55 13.80
CA PHE A 2 -2.74 18.07 12.44
C PHE A 2 -3.20 19.54 12.52
N THR A 3 -2.31 20.49 12.26
CA THR A 3 -2.55 21.93 12.57
C THR A 3 -2.82 22.81 11.36
N GLY A 4 -3.05 22.26 10.16
CA GLY A 4 -3.39 23.06 8.97
C GLY A 4 -2.31 24.07 8.54
N LYS A 5 -1.13 24.06 9.17
CA LYS A 5 0.03 24.82 8.71
C LYS A 5 0.63 24.11 7.50
N ALA A 6 0.98 24.88 6.47
CA ALA A 6 1.80 24.40 5.36
C ALA A 6 3.10 23.81 5.93
N ASN A 7 3.17 22.49 6.00
CA ASN A 7 4.41 21.78 6.28
C ASN A 7 5.07 21.50 4.92
N SER A 8 6.40 21.62 4.86
CA SER A 8 7.19 21.29 3.66
C SER A 8 7.38 19.77 3.45
N MET A 9 6.64 18.95 4.20
CA MET A 9 6.74 17.49 4.34
C MET A 9 5.50 16.73 3.79
N GLY A 10 4.44 17.44 3.44
CA GLY A 10 3.09 16.93 3.16
C GLY A 10 2.49 16.09 4.30
N SER A 11 1.36 15.44 4.01
CA SER A 11 0.73 14.40 4.84
C SER A 11 0.34 13.25 3.92
N PRO A 12 0.34 11.99 4.39
CA PRO A 12 -0.24 10.92 3.62
C PRO A 12 -1.70 11.28 3.29
N PHE A 13 -2.09 11.16 2.03
CA PHE A 13 -3.44 11.46 1.60
C PHE A 13 -4.01 10.26 0.85
N VAL A 14 -5.28 9.94 1.16
CA VAL A 14 -6.05 8.94 0.45
C VAL A 14 -6.44 9.53 -0.91
N ASP A 15 -6.38 8.72 -1.98
CA ASP A 15 -6.87 9.14 -3.29
C ASP A 15 -8.37 9.46 -3.16
N TYR A 16 -8.76 10.65 -3.61
CA TYR A 16 -10.15 11.13 -3.51
C TYR A 16 -11.16 10.24 -4.26
N ARG A 17 -10.68 9.37 -5.17
CA ARG A 17 -11.50 8.42 -5.94
C ARG A 17 -11.71 7.09 -5.23
N THR A 18 -11.06 6.88 -4.08
CA THR A 18 -11.34 5.73 -3.22
C THR A 18 -12.21 6.16 -2.06
N PRO A 19 -13.18 5.34 -1.61
CA PRO A 19 -13.94 5.64 -0.40
C PRO A 19 -12.98 5.88 0.76
N GLY A 20 -13.03 7.08 1.35
CA GLY A 20 -12.14 7.49 2.44
C GLY A 20 -12.33 6.68 3.73
N ASP A 21 -13.38 5.87 3.78
CA ASP A 21 -13.74 4.94 4.85
C ASP A 21 -13.15 3.53 4.64
N PHE A 22 -12.29 3.35 3.64
CA PHE A 22 -11.65 2.06 3.32
C PHE A 22 -12.65 0.95 2.96
N SER A 23 -13.88 1.30 2.54
CA SER A 23 -14.91 0.32 2.16
C SER A 23 -14.70 -0.28 0.77
N GLY A 24 -13.91 0.39 -0.09
CA GLY A 24 -13.62 -0.08 -1.45
C GLY A 24 -12.65 -1.27 -1.48
N ALA A 25 -12.72 -2.05 -2.58
CA ALA A 25 -11.82 -3.18 -2.83
C ALA A 25 -10.33 -2.78 -2.82
N VAL A 26 -10.02 -1.58 -3.33
CA VAL A 26 -8.67 -1.02 -3.34
C VAL A 26 -8.68 0.39 -2.76
N THR A 27 -7.94 0.61 -1.68
CA THR A 27 -7.66 1.96 -1.16
C THR A 27 -6.26 2.40 -1.56
N ILE A 28 -6.11 3.62 -2.09
CA ILE A 28 -4.81 4.13 -2.52
C ILE A 28 -4.38 5.24 -1.58
N ILE A 29 -3.21 5.09 -0.95
CA ILE A 29 -2.63 6.08 -0.06
C ILE A 29 -1.32 6.57 -0.67
N TYR A 30 -1.24 7.87 -0.93
CA TYR A 30 -0.02 8.53 -1.36
C TYR A 30 0.71 9.12 -0.16
N GLY A 31 2.01 8.88 -0.06
CA GLY A 31 2.87 9.51 0.94
C GLY A 31 4.12 10.11 0.30
N HIS A 32 4.58 11.23 0.84
CA HIS A 32 5.81 11.87 0.36
C HIS A 32 7.05 11.04 0.75
N TYR A 33 7.98 10.90 -0.19
CA TYR A 33 9.33 10.42 0.07
C TYR A 33 10.21 11.59 0.49
N MET A 34 10.66 11.59 1.75
CA MET A 34 11.55 12.63 2.25
C MET A 34 13.02 12.17 2.24
N LYS A 35 13.92 13.04 1.79
CA LYS A 35 15.37 12.78 1.65
C LYS A 35 16.09 12.45 2.98
N ASN A 36 15.47 12.76 4.11
CA ASN A 36 15.95 12.41 5.45
C ASN A 36 15.59 10.97 5.88
N GLY A 37 14.92 10.19 5.02
CA GLY A 37 14.52 8.82 5.32
C GLY A 37 13.23 8.70 6.16
N SER A 38 12.53 9.80 6.44
CA SER A 38 11.22 9.77 7.11
C SER A 38 10.06 9.54 6.14
N MET A 39 8.85 9.31 6.67
CA MET A 39 7.63 9.06 5.91
C MET A 39 7.74 7.77 5.07
N PHE A 40 7.35 7.78 3.79
CA PHE A 40 7.29 6.58 2.96
C PHE A 40 8.66 6.19 2.35
N ALA A 41 9.77 6.76 2.85
CA ALA A 41 11.10 6.38 2.40
C ALA A 41 11.48 4.94 2.81
N SER A 42 10.90 4.41 3.90
CA SER A 42 11.04 3.01 4.30
C SER A 42 10.39 2.03 3.31
N LEU A 43 9.37 2.46 2.55
CA LEU A 43 8.72 1.58 1.57
C LEU A 43 9.73 1.06 0.55
N ALA A 44 10.64 1.91 0.06
CA ALA A 44 11.67 1.52 -0.90
C ALA A 44 12.61 0.41 -0.38
N LYS A 45 12.72 0.20 0.95
CA LYS A 45 13.52 -0.89 1.52
C LYS A 45 12.89 -2.27 1.28
N HIS A 46 11.58 -2.36 1.08
CA HIS A 46 10.87 -3.62 0.76
C HIS A 46 11.27 -4.21 -0.60
N LYS A 47 12.05 -3.49 -1.42
CA LYS A 47 12.71 -4.06 -2.61
C LYS A 47 13.67 -5.20 -2.26
N LYS A 48 14.14 -5.27 -1.02
CA LYS A 48 14.98 -6.36 -0.53
C LYS A 48 14.13 -7.36 0.24
N GLN A 49 14.20 -8.64 -0.16
CA GLN A 49 13.48 -9.74 0.50
C GLN A 49 13.71 -9.75 2.01
N SER A 50 14.96 -9.63 2.46
CA SER A 50 15.29 -9.64 3.90
C SER A 50 14.65 -8.51 4.70
N TYR A 51 14.38 -7.37 4.07
CA TYR A 51 13.66 -6.28 4.74
C TYR A 51 12.17 -6.60 4.88
N TYR A 52 11.56 -7.16 3.83
CA TYR A 52 10.19 -7.66 3.91
C TYR A 52 10.06 -8.78 4.96
N ASP A 53 10.98 -9.73 5.01
CA ASP A 53 10.93 -10.83 5.98
C ASP A 53 10.96 -10.32 7.43
N ALA A 54 11.68 -9.21 7.68
CA ALA A 54 11.73 -8.55 8.99
C ALA A 54 10.54 -7.61 9.25
N HIS A 55 9.86 -7.14 8.19
CA HIS A 55 8.78 -6.16 8.23
C HIS A 55 7.62 -6.57 7.29
N PRO A 56 6.95 -7.71 7.52
CA PRO A 56 5.92 -8.22 6.61
C PRO A 56 4.58 -7.49 6.75
N VAL A 57 4.43 -6.66 7.80
CA VAL A 57 3.20 -5.97 8.14
C VAL A 57 3.44 -4.49 8.40
N MET A 58 2.40 -3.67 8.18
CA MET A 58 2.33 -2.27 8.59
C MET A 58 1.03 -2.01 9.35
N GLU A 59 1.03 -1.03 10.27
CA GLU A 59 -0.16 -0.64 11.01
C GLU A 59 -0.76 0.65 10.44
N LEU A 60 -2.08 0.69 10.31
CA LEU A 60 -2.85 1.84 9.88
C LEU A 60 -3.87 2.21 10.95
N TYR A 61 -3.63 3.34 11.61
CA TYR A 61 -4.51 3.90 12.63
C TYR A 61 -5.45 4.93 12.00
N THR A 62 -6.75 4.72 12.10
CA THR A 62 -7.77 5.66 11.64
C THR A 62 -8.72 6.00 12.78
N PRO A 63 -9.40 7.17 12.76
CA PRO A 63 -10.39 7.51 13.79
C PRO A 63 -11.51 6.46 13.94
N ASP A 64 -11.83 5.77 12.85
CA ASP A 64 -12.95 4.83 12.76
C ASP A 64 -12.52 3.37 13.00
N GLY A 65 -11.22 3.09 13.12
CA GLY A 65 -10.69 1.76 13.39
C GLY A 65 -9.22 1.56 13.03
N ASP A 66 -8.59 0.62 13.72
CA ASP A 66 -7.20 0.23 13.46
C ASP A 66 -7.15 -0.99 12.55
N TYR A 67 -6.19 -0.98 11.62
CA TYR A 67 -5.96 -2.04 10.66
C TYR A 67 -4.50 -2.48 10.66
N THR A 68 -4.29 -3.78 10.43
CA THR A 68 -3.01 -4.32 10.01
C THR A 68 -3.02 -4.51 8.50
N ILE A 69 -1.94 -4.08 7.87
CA ILE A 69 -1.68 -4.21 6.44
C ILE A 69 -0.68 -5.36 6.26
N GLU A 70 -1.14 -6.51 5.79
CA GLU A 70 -0.29 -7.66 5.48
C GLU A 70 0.26 -7.54 4.06
N LEU A 71 1.56 -7.33 3.90
CA LEU A 71 2.16 -7.00 2.61
C LEU A 71 2.27 -8.23 1.71
N PHE A 72 1.81 -8.11 0.47
CA PHE A 72 1.83 -9.20 -0.49
C PHE A 72 2.59 -8.90 -1.78
N ALA A 73 2.74 -7.62 -2.16
CA ALA A 73 3.49 -7.25 -3.36
C ALA A 73 4.18 -5.89 -3.27
N GLY A 74 5.31 -5.73 -3.95
CA GLY A 74 6.03 -4.46 -4.12
C GLY A 74 6.39 -4.21 -5.57
N ILE A 75 5.93 -3.10 -6.15
CA ILE A 75 6.03 -2.80 -7.59
C ILE A 75 6.90 -1.57 -7.82
N ILE A 76 7.87 -1.70 -8.73
CA ILE A 76 8.62 -0.56 -9.27
C ILE A 76 7.88 -0.06 -10.51
N ALA A 77 7.47 1.19 -10.51
CA ALA A 77 6.72 1.80 -11.60
C ALA A 77 7.43 3.03 -12.17
N ASN A 78 7.42 3.15 -13.50
CA ASN A 78 8.02 4.26 -14.23
C ASN A 78 7.04 5.42 -14.35
N GLY A 79 6.78 6.16 -13.27
CA GLY A 79 5.98 7.40 -13.26
C GLY A 79 4.48 7.26 -13.56
N SER A 80 4.11 6.35 -14.45
CA SER A 80 2.78 5.88 -14.73
C SER A 80 2.25 5.05 -13.56
N ILE A 81 1.00 5.31 -13.20
CA ILE A 81 0.23 4.56 -12.21
C ILE A 81 -0.78 3.64 -12.88
N GLU A 82 -0.57 3.28 -14.15
CA GLU A 82 -1.47 2.40 -14.93
C GLU A 82 -1.66 1.02 -14.30
N PHE A 83 -0.73 0.58 -13.45
CA PHE A 83 -0.89 -0.66 -12.68
C PHE A 83 -1.92 -0.55 -11.54
N LEU A 84 -2.44 0.64 -11.21
CA LEU A 84 -3.48 0.81 -10.19
C LEU A 84 -4.85 0.62 -10.82
N ARG A 85 -5.46 -0.54 -10.55
CA ARG A 85 -6.86 -0.82 -10.84
C ARG A 85 -7.68 -0.61 -9.58
N ARG A 86 -8.90 -0.09 -9.73
CA ARG A 86 -9.83 0.20 -8.63
C ARG A 86 -11.17 -0.50 -8.82
N ASP A 87 -11.58 -0.63 -10.09
CA ASP A 87 -12.81 -1.25 -10.49
C ASP A 87 -12.49 -2.60 -11.14
N PHE A 88 -13.32 -3.60 -10.82
CA PHE A 88 -13.21 -4.98 -11.29
C PHE A 88 -14.59 -5.44 -11.74
N ASP A 89 -14.62 -6.22 -12.81
CA ASP A 89 -15.89 -6.71 -13.37
C ASP A 89 -16.51 -7.82 -12.49
N ASP A 90 -15.66 -8.68 -11.91
CA ASP A 90 -16.01 -9.79 -11.04
C ASP A 90 -14.84 -10.20 -10.11
N ASP A 91 -15.10 -11.22 -9.28
CA ASP A 91 -14.12 -11.77 -8.34
C ASP A 91 -12.91 -12.38 -9.06
N GLU A 92 -13.12 -13.02 -10.21
CA GLU A 92 -12.04 -13.59 -11.03
C GLU A 92 -11.09 -12.51 -11.57
N ASP A 93 -11.62 -11.39 -12.07
CA ASP A 93 -10.84 -10.25 -12.55
C ASP A 93 -10.03 -9.61 -11.40
N TYR A 94 -10.63 -9.49 -10.22
CA TYR A 94 -9.91 -9.02 -9.03
C TYR A 94 -8.77 -9.95 -8.64
N LEU A 95 -9.00 -11.26 -8.58
CA LEU A 95 -7.95 -12.24 -8.24
C LEU A 95 -6.85 -12.30 -9.31
N ALA A 96 -7.20 -12.16 -10.59
CA ALA A 96 -6.22 -12.07 -11.68
C ALA A 96 -5.33 -10.82 -11.55
N TYR A 97 -5.89 -9.69 -11.10
CA TYR A 97 -5.13 -8.50 -10.77
C TYR A 97 -4.16 -8.74 -9.61
N ILE A 98 -4.61 -9.38 -8.53
CA ILE A 98 -3.73 -9.72 -7.39
C ILE A 98 -2.57 -10.61 -7.83
N GLU A 99 -2.82 -11.65 -8.64
CA GLU A 99 -1.76 -12.54 -9.12
C GLU A 99 -0.80 -11.82 -10.07
N THR A 100 -1.28 -10.86 -10.86
CA THR A 100 -0.43 -9.98 -11.66
C THR A 100 0.52 -9.17 -10.77
N LEU A 101 0.03 -8.60 -9.67
CA LEU A 101 0.86 -7.87 -8.69
C LEU A 101 1.89 -8.78 -8.00
N LYS A 102 1.49 -9.98 -7.58
CA LYS A 102 2.39 -10.94 -6.93
C LYS A 102 3.50 -11.40 -7.87
N ASN A 103 3.18 -11.65 -9.14
CA ASN A 103 4.16 -12.02 -10.16
C ASN A 103 5.16 -10.89 -10.46
N ALA A 104 4.71 -9.64 -10.46
CA ALA A 104 5.55 -8.46 -10.68
C ALA A 104 6.30 -7.98 -9.42
N SER A 105 6.08 -8.62 -8.26
CA SER A 105 6.60 -8.17 -6.97
C SER A 105 8.12 -8.30 -6.83
N THR A 106 8.74 -7.30 -6.22
CA THR A 106 10.15 -7.26 -5.83
C THR A 106 10.48 -8.17 -4.64
N PHE A 107 9.47 -8.68 -3.94
CA PHE A 107 9.63 -9.64 -2.84
C PHE A 107 8.59 -10.77 -2.95
N ARG A 108 8.84 -11.88 -2.26
CA ARG A 108 7.92 -13.03 -2.14
C ARG A 108 7.22 -12.96 -0.80
N SER A 109 5.90 -13.10 -0.84
CA SER A 109 5.02 -13.13 0.32
C SER A 109 4.16 -14.37 0.29
N ASN A 110 3.83 -14.88 1.48
CA ASN A 110 2.91 -16.00 1.67
C ASN A 110 1.47 -15.53 1.98
N VAL A 111 1.24 -14.21 1.99
CA VAL A 111 -0.08 -13.63 2.22
C VAL A 111 -1.02 -14.06 1.09
N THR A 112 -2.17 -14.60 1.48
CA THR A 112 -3.23 -15.00 0.56
C THR A 112 -4.33 -13.94 0.60
N VAL A 113 -4.68 -13.42 -0.57
CA VAL A 113 -5.78 -12.47 -0.76
C VAL A 113 -6.93 -13.23 -1.41
N ARG A 114 -8.12 -13.13 -0.81
CA ARG A 114 -9.39 -13.69 -1.31
C ARG A 114 -10.23 -12.61 -1.98
N ALA A 115 -11.27 -13.02 -2.68
CA ALA A 115 -12.14 -12.09 -3.39
C ALA A 115 -12.88 -11.10 -2.48
N ASP A 116 -13.17 -11.49 -1.25
CA ASP A 116 -13.79 -10.66 -0.22
C ASP A 116 -12.80 -9.80 0.57
N ASP A 117 -11.50 -9.98 0.36
CA ASP A 117 -10.47 -9.19 1.03
C ASP A 117 -10.30 -7.82 0.38
N ARG A 118 -10.16 -6.80 1.22
CA ARG A 118 -9.80 -5.44 0.79
C ARG A 118 -8.28 -5.27 0.77
N ILE A 119 -7.75 -4.51 -0.18
CA ILE A 119 -6.33 -4.20 -0.26
C ILE A 119 -6.07 -2.70 -0.20
N VAL A 120 -4.84 -2.36 0.18
CA VAL A 120 -4.32 -0.99 0.16
C VAL A 120 -3.05 -0.93 -0.68
N ALA A 121 -2.94 0.13 -1.49
CA ALA A 121 -1.75 0.47 -2.24
C ALA A 121 -1.09 1.71 -1.61
N LEU A 122 0.11 1.53 -1.06
CA LEU A 122 0.92 2.59 -0.48
C LEU A 122 1.97 3.03 -1.47
N ILE A 123 1.89 4.28 -1.94
CA ILE A 123 2.73 4.77 -3.05
C ILE A 123 3.65 5.88 -2.57
N THR A 124 4.93 5.73 -2.91
CA THR A 124 5.97 6.71 -2.63
C THR A 124 6.69 7.12 -3.91
N CYS A 125 7.12 8.38 -3.99
CA CYS A 125 8.06 8.80 -5.04
C CYS A 125 9.43 8.17 -4.75
N SER A 126 10.08 7.59 -5.76
CA SER A 126 11.44 7.05 -5.67
C SER A 126 12.40 7.95 -6.46
N TYR A 127 13.64 8.09 -6.01
CA TYR A 127 14.69 8.86 -6.70
C TYR A 127 15.59 7.97 -7.60
N GLU A 128 15.19 6.73 -7.88
CA GLU A 128 16.00 5.81 -8.70
C GLU A 128 16.19 6.28 -10.16
N PHE A 129 15.28 7.11 -10.68
CA PHE A 129 15.37 7.87 -11.93
C PHE A 129 14.27 8.95 -11.92
N SER A 130 14.25 9.87 -12.88
CA SER A 130 13.19 10.89 -12.96
C SER A 130 11.81 10.23 -13.01
N ASN A 131 10.93 10.54 -12.06
CA ASN A 131 9.57 10.00 -11.93
C ASN A 131 9.47 8.51 -11.49
N ALA A 132 10.51 7.87 -10.98
CA ALA A 132 10.36 6.53 -10.40
C ALA A 132 9.34 6.55 -9.25
N ARG A 133 8.44 5.56 -9.17
CA ARG A 133 7.54 5.36 -8.03
C ARG A 133 7.70 3.94 -7.53
N TYR A 134 7.56 3.78 -6.21
CA TYR A 134 7.48 2.45 -5.61
C TYR A 134 6.13 2.33 -4.91
N ALA A 135 5.42 1.26 -5.22
CA ALA A 135 4.13 0.94 -4.61
C ALA A 135 4.27 -0.36 -3.83
N VAL A 136 3.77 -0.38 -2.60
CA VAL A 136 3.63 -1.60 -1.82
C VAL A 136 2.14 -1.86 -1.64
N PHE A 137 1.74 -3.09 -1.91
CA PHE A 137 0.38 -3.56 -1.75
C PHE A 137 0.30 -4.48 -0.54
N GLY A 138 -0.77 -4.29 0.23
CA GLY A 138 -1.08 -5.18 1.35
C GLY A 138 -2.57 -5.41 1.50
N LYS A 139 -2.91 -6.55 2.09
CA LYS A 139 -4.26 -6.90 2.52
C LYS A 139 -4.60 -6.12 3.78
N LEU A 140 -5.80 -5.54 3.83
CA LEU A 140 -6.28 -4.77 4.97
C LEU A 140 -7.04 -5.69 5.93
N VAL A 141 -6.52 -5.87 7.15
CA VAL A 141 -7.09 -6.72 8.19
C VAL A 141 -7.53 -5.85 9.39
N PRO A 142 -8.83 -5.73 9.67
CA PRO A 142 -9.30 -5.00 10.84
C PRO A 142 -8.78 -5.61 12.15
N HIS A 143 -8.34 -4.79 13.11
CA HIS A 143 -7.90 -5.28 14.43
C HIS A 143 -9.03 -6.00 15.19
N ALA A 144 -10.30 -5.66 14.94
CA ALA A 144 -11.45 -6.36 15.50
C ALA A 144 -11.53 -7.84 15.07
N GLU A 145 -10.94 -8.19 13.92
CA GLU A 145 -10.92 -9.55 13.35
C GLU A 145 -9.61 -10.28 13.65
N MET A 146 -8.60 -9.56 14.14
CA MET A 146 -7.35 -10.15 14.59
C MET A 146 -7.59 -10.81 15.96
N LYS A 147 -7.79 -12.12 15.98
CA LYS A 147 -7.75 -12.90 17.22
C LYS A 147 -6.40 -12.63 17.89
N ARG A 148 -6.42 -11.84 18.96
CA ARG A 148 -5.25 -11.65 19.83
C ARG A 148 -4.80 -13.05 20.31
N PRO A 149 -3.50 -13.36 20.24
CA PRO A 149 -2.98 -14.63 20.75
C PRO A 149 -3.27 -14.81 22.25
#